data_AF-A0A6L6EK76-F1
#
_entry.id   AF-A0A6L6EK76-F1
#
_cell.length_a   1.000
_cell.length_b   1.000
_cell.length_c   1.000
_cell.angle_alpha   90.00
_cell.angle_beta   90.00
_cell.angle_gamma   90.00
#
_symmetry.space_group_name_H-M   'P 1'
#
loop_
_entity.id
_entity.type
_entity.pdbx_description
1 polymer ?
#
loop_
_entity_poly.entity_id
_entity_poly.type
_entity_poly.pdbx_seq_one_letter_code
_entity_poly.pdbx_strand_id
1 'polypeptide(L)'
;MNRTHIKRIAVVAIALSLIGGVALAPASMAAAPNRYITMSAEGSVKVAPDAVRLSATVTNLADTNKNALAATATVSSAVRAALVANSIATKDIATQNVTAYPEYNYTPEKQ
;
A
#
# COMPACT_ATOMS: atom_id res chain seq x y z
N MET A 1 -37.71 -81.15 -17.17
CA MET A 1 -37.77 -79.70 -17.49
C MET A 1 -36.65 -79.38 -18.46
N ASN A 2 -36.98 -79.07 -19.71
CA ASN A 2 -36.02 -79.09 -20.81
C ASN A 2 -35.08 -77.87 -20.74
N ARG A 3 -33.76 -78.10 -20.84
CA ARG A 3 -32.67 -77.11 -20.68
C ARG A 3 -32.84 -75.83 -21.52
N THR A 4 -33.65 -75.87 -22.58
CA THR A 4 -33.99 -74.75 -23.45
C THR A 4 -34.84 -73.68 -22.77
N HIS A 5 -35.73 -74.03 -21.85
CA HIS A 5 -36.57 -73.05 -21.14
C HIS A 5 -35.80 -72.25 -20.10
N ILE A 6 -34.84 -72.89 -19.42
CA ILE A 6 -33.96 -72.25 -18.43
C ILE A 6 -33.07 -71.19 -19.08
N LYS A 7 -32.52 -71.48 -20.27
CA LYS A 7 -31.69 -70.52 -21.02
C LYS A 7 -32.48 -69.27 -21.44
N ARG A 8 -33.75 -69.41 -21.83
CA ARG A 8 -34.59 -68.28 -22.24
C ARG A 8 -34.91 -67.35 -21.07
N ILE A 9 -35.22 -67.90 -19.90
CA ILE A 9 -35.50 -67.11 -18.69
C ILE A 9 -34.25 -66.34 -18.24
N ALA A 10 -33.07 -66.96 -18.28
CA ALA A 10 -31.82 -66.30 -17.92
C ALA A 10 -31.50 -65.10 -18.83
N VAL A 11 -31.76 -65.22 -20.14
CA VAL A 11 -31.54 -64.12 -21.10
C VAL A 11 -32.48 -62.94 -20.82
N VAL A 12 -33.75 -63.21 -20.51
CA VAL A 12 -34.73 -62.14 -20.20
C VAL A 12 -34.37 -61.43 -18.88
N ALA A 13 -33.91 -62.18 -17.87
CA ALA A 13 -33.50 -61.59 -16.59
C ALA A 13 -32.27 -60.67 -16.72
N ILE A 14 -31.29 -61.06 -17.54
CA ILE A 14 -30.10 -60.23 -17.84
C ILE A 14 -30.47 -58.99 -18.65
N ALA A 15 -31.40 -59.12 -19.61
CA ALA A 15 -31.87 -57.97 -20.38
C ALA A 15 -32.62 -56.95 -19.50
N LEU A 16 -33.47 -57.42 -18.57
CA LEU A 16 -34.17 -56.52 -17.65
C LEU A 16 -33.21 -55.83 -16.65
N SER A 17 -32.18 -56.51 -16.16
CA SER A 17 -31.23 -55.90 -15.23
C SER A 17 -30.34 -54.84 -15.90
N LEU A 18 -29.99 -55.03 -17.18
CA LEU A 18 -29.26 -54.01 -17.96
C LEU A 18 -30.10 -52.74 -18.19
N ILE A 19 -31.40 -52.89 -18.48
CA ILE A 19 -32.28 -51.75 -18.75
C ILE A 19 -32.59 -50.99 -17.45
N GLY A 20 -32.80 -51.70 -16.34
CA GLY A 20 -33.03 -51.09 -15.02
C GLY A 20 -31.81 -50.37 -14.44
N GLY A 21 -30.60 -50.88 -14.69
CA GLY A 21 -29.35 -50.29 -14.18
C GLY A 21 -28.96 -48.97 -14.84
N VAL A 22 -29.34 -48.75 -16.10
CA VAL A 22 -29.01 -47.51 -16.85
C VAL A 22 -30.00 -46.38 -16.57
N ALA A 23 -31.28 -46.70 -16.29
CA ALA A 23 -32.32 -45.70 -16.04
C ALA A 23 -32.30 -45.09 -14.62
N LEU A 24 -31.60 -45.73 -13.67
CA LEU A 24 -31.55 -45.32 -12.26
C LEU A 24 -30.17 -44.81 -11.82
N ALA A 25 -29.22 -44.62 -12.75
CA ALA A 25 -27.99 -43.91 -12.43
C ALA A 25 -28.34 -42.46 -12.06
N PRO A 26 -27.99 -42.00 -10.84
CA PRO A 26 -28.32 -40.63 -10.44
C PRO A 26 -27.60 -39.65 -11.38
N ALA A 27 -28.36 -38.76 -12.01
CA ALA A 27 -27.87 -37.70 -12.90
C ALA A 27 -26.97 -36.65 -12.20
N SER A 28 -26.63 -36.86 -10.93
CA SER A 28 -25.83 -35.96 -10.10
C SER A 28 -24.32 -36.05 -10.35
N MET A 29 -23.86 -36.89 -11.30
CA MET A 29 -22.44 -37.01 -11.64
C MET A 29 -21.98 -36.09 -12.78
N ALA A 30 -22.78 -35.10 -13.18
CA ALA A 30 -22.34 -34.06 -14.09
C ALA A 30 -21.75 -32.87 -13.32
N ALA A 31 -20.66 -33.10 -12.58
CA ALA A 31 -19.84 -32.01 -12.06
C ALA A 31 -19.08 -31.38 -13.23
N ALA A 32 -19.56 -30.25 -13.73
CA ALA A 32 -18.83 -29.47 -14.73
C ALA A 32 -17.43 -29.11 -14.17
N PRO A 33 -16.34 -29.34 -14.91
CA PRO A 33 -15.02 -29.00 -14.42
C PRO A 33 -14.88 -27.47 -14.35
N ASN A 34 -14.72 -26.93 -13.15
CA ASN A 34 -14.37 -25.53 -12.94
C ASN A 34 -12.96 -25.27 -13.48
N ARG A 35 -12.87 -24.58 -14.63
CA ARG A 35 -11.60 -24.22 -15.29
C ARG A 35 -11.23 -22.81 -14.88
N TYR A 36 -10.18 -22.66 -14.07
CA TYR A 36 -9.64 -21.36 -13.68
C TYR A 36 -8.29 -21.13 -14.36
N ILE A 37 -8.03 -19.90 -14.78
CA ILE A 37 -6.70 -19.43 -15.16
C ILE A 37 -6.28 -18.47 -14.06
N THR A 38 -5.35 -18.89 -13.20
CA THR A 38 -4.78 -18.03 -12.16
C THR A 38 -3.54 -17.35 -12.73
N MET A 39 -3.64 -16.05 -12.97
CA MET A 39 -2.50 -15.22 -13.33
C MET A 39 -2.03 -14.46 -12.09
N SER A 40 -0.75 -14.60 -11.77
CA SER A 40 -0.06 -13.70 -10.84
C SER A 40 0.85 -12.81 -11.66
N ALA A 41 0.72 -11.50 -11.48
CA ALA A 41 1.55 -10.51 -12.14
C ALA A 41 2.12 -9.56 -11.08
N GLU A 42 3.44 -9.41 -11.06
CA GLU A 42 4.12 -8.45 -10.20
C GLU A 42 4.62 -7.29 -11.07
N GLY A 43 4.06 -6.11 -10.83
CA GLY A 43 4.50 -4.87 -11.48
C GLY A 43 5.40 -4.09 -10.53
N SER A 44 6.68 -3.97 -10.84
CA SER A 44 7.60 -3.09 -10.11
C SER A 44 7.90 -1.87 -10.95
N VAL A 45 7.58 -0.68 -10.43
CA VAL A 45 7.95 0.61 -11.04
C VAL A 45 8.97 1.26 -10.13
N LYS A 46 10.19 1.44 -10.64
CA LYS A 46 11.21 2.28 -10.00
C LYS A 46 11.00 3.71 -10.45
N VAL A 47 10.46 4.53 -9.55
CA VAL A 47 10.34 5.97 -9.73
C VAL A 47 11.51 6.65 -9.03
N ALA A 48 12.23 7.52 -9.74
CA ALA A 48 13.20 8.42 -9.11
C ALA A 48 12.41 9.49 -8.31
N PRO A 49 12.83 9.85 -7.08
CA PRO A 49 12.13 10.85 -6.28
C PRO A 49 11.96 12.17 -7.06
N ASP A 50 10.73 12.67 -7.13
CA ASP A 50 10.32 13.83 -7.92
C ASP A 50 10.32 15.14 -7.13
N ALA A 51 10.34 15.07 -5.79
CA ALA A 51 10.43 16.22 -4.90
C ALA A 51 11.36 15.97 -3.71
N VAL A 52 12.08 17.02 -3.31
CA VAL A 52 12.90 17.01 -2.09
C VAL A 52 12.41 18.13 -1.19
N ARG A 53 12.09 17.78 0.07
CA ARG A 53 11.71 18.76 1.10
C ARG A 53 12.89 18.96 2.05
N LEU A 54 13.40 20.18 2.10
CA LEU A 54 14.45 20.57 3.03
C LEU A 54 13.85 21.47 4.12
N SER A 55 14.23 21.19 5.36
CA SER A 55 13.88 22.03 6.51
C SER A 55 15.15 22.68 7.03
N ALA A 56 15.18 24.02 7.04
CA ALA A 56 16.26 24.80 7.63
C ALA A 56 15.68 25.65 8.77
N THR A 57 16.36 25.65 9.91
CA THR A 57 15.96 26.41 11.10
C THR A 57 16.98 27.52 11.32
N VAL A 58 16.52 28.76 11.47
CA VAL A 58 17.35 29.90 11.87
C VAL A 58 17.07 30.17 13.34
N THR A 59 18.10 30.04 14.19
CA THR A 59 18.03 30.36 15.61
C THR A 59 18.94 31.54 15.91
N ASN A 60 18.42 32.53 16.64
CA ASN A 60 19.23 33.66 17.09
C ASN A 60 18.82 34.04 18.52
N LEU A 61 19.82 34.24 19.38
CA LEU A 61 19.66 34.74 20.74
C LEU A 61 19.97 36.23 20.77
N ALA A 62 19.15 37.02 21.46
CA ALA A 62 19.44 38.43 21.72
C ALA A 62 18.86 38.84 23.08
N ASP A 63 19.39 39.93 23.65
CA ASP A 63 19.02 40.45 24.97
C ASP A 63 17.53 40.82 25.11
N THR A 64 16.87 41.13 23.99
CA THR A 64 15.45 41.44 23.96
C THR A 64 14.73 40.67 22.86
N ASN A 65 13.49 40.26 23.13
CA ASN A 65 12.65 39.54 22.17
C ASN A 65 12.46 40.32 20.85
N LYS A 66 12.39 41.65 20.93
CA LYS A 66 12.25 42.52 19.76
C LYS A 66 13.49 42.43 18.85
N ASN A 67 14.68 42.46 19.45
CA ASN A 67 15.93 42.35 18.70
C ASN A 67 16.16 40.93 18.20
N ALA A 68 15.81 39.91 18.99
CA ALA A 68 15.94 38.51 18.60
C ALA A 68 15.08 38.20 17.36
N LEU A 69 13.83 38.67 17.35
CA LEU A 69 12.93 38.48 16.22
C LEU A 69 13.39 39.27 14.98
N ALA A 70 13.82 40.53 15.13
CA ALA A 70 14.29 41.36 14.03
C ALA A 70 15.57 40.80 13.37
N ALA A 71 16.52 40.34 14.18
CA ALA A 71 17.74 39.69 13.70
C ALA A 71 17.41 38.37 13.00
N THR A 72 16.55 37.54 13.58
CA THR A 72 16.08 36.28 12.97
C THR A 72 15.35 36.54 11.65
N ALA A 73 14.51 37.57 11.57
CA ALA A 73 13.80 37.95 10.35
C ALA A 73 14.77 38.41 9.25
N THR A 74 15.80 39.17 9.60
CA THR A 74 16.83 39.63 8.66
C THR A 74 17.63 38.46 8.10
N VAL A 75 18.08 37.54 8.97
CA VAL A 75 18.80 36.32 8.55
C VAL A 75 17.90 35.42 7.73
N SER A 76 16.63 35.25 8.12
CA SER A 76 15.65 34.46 7.36
C SER A 76 15.40 35.04 5.97
N SER A 77 15.36 36.38 5.85
CA SER A 77 15.27 37.06 4.55
C SER A 77 16.50 36.83 3.69
N ALA A 78 17.70 36.87 4.27
CA ALA A 78 18.94 36.58 3.55
C ALA A 78 19.00 35.13 3.07
N VAL A 79 18.57 34.17 3.88
CA VAL A 79 18.46 32.75 3.49
C VAL A 79 17.46 32.58 2.35
N ARG A 80 16.29 33.22 2.42
CA ARG A 80 15.31 33.21 1.33
C ARG A 80 15.88 33.80 0.04
N ALA A 81 16.61 34.92 0.12
CA ALA A 81 17.25 35.54 -1.04
C ALA A 81 18.33 34.63 -1.64
N ALA A 82 19.13 33.95 -0.81
CA ALA A 82 20.13 32.99 -1.27
C ALA A 82 19.48 31.78 -1.96
N LEU A 83 18.35 31.27 -1.45
CA LEU A 83 17.61 30.17 -2.07
C LEU A 83 17.02 30.57 -3.43
N VAL A 84 16.49 31.80 -3.54
CA VAL A 84 16.01 32.35 -4.82
C VAL A 84 17.17 32.54 -5.81
N ALA A 85 18.34 33.00 -5.35
CA ALA A 85 19.54 33.12 -6.18
C ALA A 85 20.02 31.75 -6.71
N ASN A 86 19.79 30.68 -5.97
CA ASN A 86 20.05 29.30 -6.39
C ASN A 86 18.90 28.68 -7.20
N SER A 87 18.02 29.51 -7.77
CA SER A 87 16.90 29.10 -8.65
C SER A 87 15.79 28.26 -7.99
N ILE A 88 15.64 28.35 -6.66
CA ILE A 88 14.45 27.80 -5.98
C ILE A 88 13.30 28.78 -6.14
N ALA A 89 12.19 28.32 -6.71
CA ALA A 89 11.04 29.19 -6.93
C ALA A 89 10.43 29.64 -5.59
N THR A 90 10.00 30.90 -5.53
CA THR A 90 9.41 31.49 -4.32
C THR A 90 8.19 30.73 -3.81
N LYS A 91 7.45 30.06 -4.72
CA LYS A 91 6.32 29.17 -4.38
C LYS A 91 6.73 27.96 -3.54
N ASP A 92 7.99 27.54 -3.61
CA ASP A 92 8.52 26.36 -2.94
C ASP A 92 9.17 26.72 -1.58
N ILE A 93 9.16 28.01 -1.21
CA ILE A 93 9.74 28.53 0.03
C ILE A 93 8.63 28.94 1.01
N ALA A 94 8.40 28.10 2.03
CA ALA A 94 7.40 28.37 3.07
C ALA A 94 8.05 28.43 4.47
N THR A 95 7.71 29.47 5.26
CA THR A 95 7.97 29.43 6.71
C THR A 95 6.87 28.63 7.35
N GLN A 96 7.25 27.56 8.05
CA GLN A 96 6.29 26.65 8.65
C GLN A 96 5.89 27.05 10.07
N ASN A 97 6.84 27.53 10.87
CA ASN A 97 6.56 27.96 12.23
C ASN A 97 7.60 28.98 12.70
N VAL A 98 7.20 29.86 13.62
CA VAL A 98 8.11 30.78 14.32
C VAL A 98 7.90 30.59 15.81
N THR A 99 8.95 30.21 16.52
CA THR A 99 8.93 30.02 17.97
C THR A 99 9.91 30.97 18.63
N ALA A 100 9.50 31.56 19.74
CA ALA A 100 10.34 32.40 20.58
C ALA A 100 10.24 31.87 22.01
N TYR A 101 11.38 31.51 22.60
CA TYR A 101 11.47 31.08 23.98
C TYR A 101 12.50 31.95 24.70
N PRO A 102 12.23 32.33 25.96
CA PRO A 102 13.25 32.95 26.79
C PRO A 102 14.37 31.94 27.08
N GLU A 103 15.62 32.40 27.05
CA GLU A 103 16.77 31.62 27.47
C GLU A 103 17.12 31.98 28.91
N TYR A 104 17.18 30.97 29.78
CA TYR A 104 17.60 31.13 31.17
C TYR A 104 18.96 30.47 31.34
N ASN A 105 19.98 31.29 31.60
CA ASN A 105 21.31 30.77 31.93
C ASN A 105 21.38 30.44 33.43
N TYR A 106 21.52 29.16 33.75
CA TYR A 106 21.70 28.65 35.11
C TYR A 106 23.15 28.20 35.36
N THR A 107 24.16 28.87 34.78
CA THR A 107 25.53 28.64 35.23
C THR A 107 25.59 28.92 36.74
N PRO A 108 25.83 27.91 37.60
CA PRO A 108 26.14 28.18 38.98
C PRO A 108 27.40 29.03 38.95
N GLU A 109 27.33 30.23 39.54
CA GLU A 109 28.53 31.00 39.85
C GLU A 109 29.51 30.02 40.51
N LYS A 110 30.66 29.80 39.86
CA LYS A 110 31.75 29.05 40.48
C LYS A 110 32.02 29.72 41.83
N GLN A 111 31.94 28.92 42.89
CA GLN A 111 32.49 29.26 44.20
C GLN A 111 33.94 29.72 44.08
#